data_AF-A0A484ZE45-F1
#
_entry.id   AF-A0A484ZE45-F1
#
_cell.length_a   1.000
_cell.length_b   1.000
_cell.length_c   1.000
_cell.angle_alpha   90.00
_cell.angle_beta   90.00
_cell.angle_gamma   90.00
#
_symmetry.space_group_name_H-M   'P 1'
#
loop_
_entity.id
_entity.type
_entity.pdbx_description
1 polymer ?
#
loop_
_entity_poly.entity_id
_entity_poly.type
_entity_poly.pdbx_seq_one_letter_code
_entity_poly.pdbx_strand_id
1 'polypeptide(L)'
;MDLRPRAGNAMPDLSQFELEGCKVLEYARHKRKLRLGALKGNAFTVILREVTNRDDVEKRLNAIREQGVPNYFGAQRFGIGGSNLQGALRWAQSDAPVRDRNKRSFWLSAAAVRCLIRW
;
A
#
# COMPACT_ATOMS: atom_id res chain seq x y z
N MET A 1 -11.36 -22.72 45.50
CA MET A 1 -10.39 -22.04 44.62
C MET A 1 -10.86 -22.26 43.19
N ASP A 2 -11.42 -21.20 42.61
CA ASP A 2 -12.06 -21.19 41.30
C ASP A 2 -10.99 -21.16 40.19
N LEU A 3 -10.79 -22.29 39.51
CA LEU A 3 -9.89 -22.40 38.36
C LEU A 3 -10.62 -21.88 37.12
N ARG A 4 -10.59 -20.58 36.90
CA ARG A 4 -10.97 -20.02 35.59
C ARG A 4 -10.05 -20.60 34.51
N PRO A 5 -10.57 -21.20 33.43
CA PRO A 5 -9.74 -21.70 32.34
C PRO A 5 -8.99 -20.52 31.69
N ARG A 6 -7.66 -20.63 31.59
CA ARG A 6 -6.84 -19.68 30.82
C ARG A 6 -7.29 -19.75 29.36
N ALA A 7 -7.55 -18.60 28.74
CA ALA A 7 -7.98 -18.52 27.35
C ALA A 7 -6.97 -19.20 26.40
N GLY A 8 -7.36 -20.37 25.89
CA GLY A 8 -7.23 -20.79 24.50
C GLY A 8 -5.83 -20.88 23.89
N ASN A 9 -5.19 -22.04 24.01
CA ASN A 9 -4.13 -22.46 23.07
C ASN A 9 -4.68 -23.00 21.73
N ALA A 10 -6.00 -23.11 21.60
CA ALA A 10 -6.67 -23.58 20.38
C ALA A 10 -6.74 -22.46 19.32
N MET A 11 -6.55 -22.83 18.05
CA MET A 11 -6.73 -21.93 16.91
C MET A 11 -8.23 -21.56 16.81
N PRO A 12 -8.59 -20.27 16.70
CA PRO A 12 -9.99 -19.89 16.49
C PRO A 12 -10.43 -20.40 15.11
N ASP A 13 -11.60 -21.02 15.04
CA ASP A 13 -12.19 -21.40 13.76
C ASP A 13 -12.79 -20.16 13.09
N LEU A 14 -12.20 -19.78 11.95
CA LEU A 14 -12.63 -18.64 11.14
C LEU A 14 -13.47 -19.08 9.94
N SER A 15 -13.83 -20.37 9.84
CA SER A 15 -14.65 -20.89 8.73
C SER A 15 -16.05 -20.27 8.68
N GLN A 16 -16.59 -19.86 9.83
CA GLN A 16 -17.91 -19.22 9.97
C GLN A 16 -17.88 -17.71 9.79
N PHE A 17 -16.72 -17.11 9.49
CA PHE A 17 -16.62 -15.67 9.30
C PHE A 17 -17.11 -15.27 7.91
N GLU A 18 -18.26 -14.60 7.88
CA GLU A 18 -18.85 -14.05 6.66
C GLU A 18 -18.89 -12.52 6.73
N LEU A 19 -18.40 -11.89 5.67
CA LEU A 19 -18.48 -10.44 5.46
C LEU A 19 -18.69 -10.20 3.97
N GLU A 20 -19.64 -9.35 3.63
CA GLU A 20 -19.96 -9.03 2.23
C GLU A 20 -18.69 -8.53 1.49
N GLY A 21 -18.42 -9.15 0.33
CA GLY A 21 -17.23 -8.83 -0.48
C GLY A 21 -15.90 -9.37 0.04
N CYS A 22 -15.87 -10.13 1.14
CA CYS A 22 -14.65 -10.71 1.72
C CYS A 22 -14.78 -12.23 1.87
N LYS A 23 -13.69 -12.96 1.65
CA LYS A 23 -13.63 -14.41 1.83
C LYS A 23 -12.36 -14.81 2.58
N VAL A 24 -12.49 -15.62 3.62
CA VAL A 24 -11.34 -16.24 4.29
C VAL A 24 -10.82 -17.37 3.40
N LEU A 25 -9.54 -17.28 3.02
CA LEU A 25 -8.88 -18.30 2.19
C LEU A 25 -8.01 -19.24 3.03
N GLU A 26 -7.24 -18.68 3.96
CA GLU A 26 -6.32 -19.41 4.83
C GLU A 26 -6.16 -18.66 6.15
N TYR A 27 -5.93 -19.40 7.24
CA TYR A 27 -5.56 -18.83 8.53
C TYR A 27 -4.55 -19.74 9.25
N ALA A 28 -3.56 -19.12 9.88
CA ALA A 28 -2.52 -19.82 10.63
C ALA A 28 -2.02 -18.97 11.81
N ARG A 29 -1.51 -19.62 12.87
CA ARG A 29 -0.89 -18.90 13.99
C ARG A 29 0.51 -18.45 13.60
N HIS A 30 0.82 -17.20 13.89
CA HIS A 30 2.15 -16.63 13.68
C HIS A 30 2.66 -15.96 14.96
N LYS A 31 3.94 -16.15 15.30
CA LYS A 31 4.54 -15.66 16.56
C LYS A 31 4.72 -14.14 16.59
N ARG A 32 4.85 -13.49 15.43
CA ARG A 32 5.07 -12.05 15.30
C ARG A 32 3.85 -11.37 14.68
N LYS A 33 3.53 -10.17 15.15
CA LYS A 33 2.50 -9.31 14.55
C LYS A 33 2.94 -8.83 13.16
N LEU A 34 2.04 -8.88 12.18
CA LEU A 34 2.25 -8.30 10.86
C LEU A 34 2.29 -6.76 10.98
N ARG A 35 3.33 -6.13 10.44
CA ARG A 35 3.52 -4.66 10.43
C ARG A 35 3.30 -4.12 9.01
N LEU A 36 2.89 -2.85 8.89
CA LEU A 36 2.87 -2.17 7.59
C LEU A 36 4.29 -2.15 6.99
N GLY A 37 4.38 -2.48 5.70
CA GLY A 37 5.67 -2.55 4.98
C GLY A 37 6.44 -3.86 5.16
N ALA A 38 5.91 -4.84 5.88
CA ALA A 38 6.58 -6.14 6.09
C ALA A 38 6.38 -7.15 4.93
N LEU A 39 5.64 -6.77 3.88
CA LEU A 39 5.42 -7.63 2.72
C LEU A 39 6.65 -7.63 1.81
N LYS A 40 7.01 -8.80 1.27
CA LYS A 40 8.08 -8.93 0.28
C LYS A 40 7.73 -8.23 -1.05
N GLY A 41 6.46 -8.29 -1.45
CA GLY A 41 5.96 -7.72 -2.69
C GLY A 41 4.51 -8.14 -2.94
N ASN A 42 3.98 -7.76 -4.11
CA ASN A 42 2.64 -8.12 -4.55
C ASN A 42 2.71 -8.77 -5.94
N ALA A 43 1.86 -9.75 -6.17
CA ALA A 43 1.64 -10.32 -7.51
C ALA A 43 0.40 -9.65 -8.11
N PHE A 44 0.52 -9.16 -9.35
CA PHE A 44 -0.55 -8.46 -10.04
C PHE A 44 -1.00 -9.26 -11.27
N THR A 45 -2.32 -9.34 -11.46
CA THR A 45 -2.94 -9.72 -12.73
C THR A 45 -3.77 -8.53 -13.17
N VAL A 46 -3.40 -7.91 -14.28
CA VAL A 46 -4.01 -6.66 -14.78
C VAL A 46 -4.61 -6.93 -16.15
N ILE A 47 -5.86 -6.46 -16.35
CA ILE A 47 -6.55 -6.54 -17.64
C ILE A 47 -6.67 -5.12 -18.18
N LEU A 48 -6.02 -4.85 -19.31
CA LEU A 48 -6.18 -3.60 -20.06
C LEU A 48 -7.40 -3.73 -20.98
N ARG A 49 -8.31 -2.75 -20.93
CA ARG A 49 -9.51 -2.68 -21.77
C ARG A 49 -9.34 -1.51 -22.76
N GLU A 50 -10.08 -1.56 -23.87
CA GLU A 50 -10.11 -0.48 -24.88
C GLU A 50 -8.73 -0.12 -25.46
N VAL A 51 -7.92 -1.14 -25.74
CA VAL A 51 -6.59 -0.95 -26.33
C VAL A 51 -6.72 -0.50 -27.78
N THR A 52 -6.28 0.73 -28.06
CA THR A 52 -6.36 1.34 -29.40
C THR A 52 -5.27 0.88 -30.36
N ASN A 53 -4.07 0.56 -29.84
CA ASN A 53 -2.95 0.05 -30.62
C ASN A 53 -2.29 -1.13 -29.92
N ARG A 54 -2.65 -2.34 -30.34
CA ARG A 54 -2.15 -3.58 -29.72
C ARG A 54 -0.67 -3.81 -29.98
N ASP A 55 -0.18 -3.49 -31.18
CA ASP A 55 1.21 -3.74 -31.56
C ASP A 55 2.18 -2.86 -30.77
N ASP A 56 1.80 -1.61 -30.47
CA ASP A 56 2.59 -0.72 -29.61
C ASP A 56 2.66 -1.26 -28.17
N VAL A 57 1.55 -1.76 -27.64
CA VAL A 57 1.51 -2.37 -26.30
C VAL A 57 2.41 -3.60 -26.23
N GLU A 58 2.35 -4.49 -27.23
CA GLU A 58 3.18 -5.71 -27.27
C GLU A 58 4.68 -5.36 -27.32
N LYS A 59 5.06 -4.38 -28.15
CA LYS A 59 6.44 -3.88 -28.22
C LYS A 59 6.92 -3.36 -26.87
N ARG A 60 6.08 -2.57 -26.18
CA ARG A 60 6.41 -2.03 -24.84
C ARG A 60 6.50 -3.13 -23.80
N LEU A 61 5.62 -4.14 -23.83
CA LEU A 61 5.67 -5.27 -22.90
C LEU A 61 6.97 -6.06 -23.07
N ASN A 62 7.43 -6.28 -24.30
CA ASN A 62 8.72 -6.90 -24.56
C ASN A 62 9.89 -6.06 -24.03
N ALA A 63 9.87 -4.75 -24.26
CA ALA A 63 10.89 -3.84 -23.69
C ALA A 63 10.89 -3.86 -22.15
N ILE A 64 9.71 -3.87 -21.51
CA ILE A 64 9.56 -3.94 -20.06
C ILE A 64 10.10 -5.26 -19.51
N ARG A 65 9.91 -6.37 -20.22
CA ARG A 65 10.43 -7.67 -19.82
C ARG A 65 11.96 -7.69 -19.79
N GLU A 66 12.61 -7.03 -20.75
CA GLU A 66 14.07 -7.01 -20.86
C GLU A 66 14.73 -5.94 -19.98
N GLN A 67 14.15 -4.75 -19.92
CA GLN A 67 14.77 -3.55 -19.34
C GLN A 67 14.10 -3.10 -18.03
N GLY A 68 12.95 -3.67 -17.69
CA GLY A 68 12.12 -3.23 -16.59
C GLY A 68 11.41 -1.90 -16.87
N VAL A 69 11.00 -1.25 -15.79
CA VAL A 69 10.41 0.10 -15.82
C VAL A 69 11.06 0.96 -14.74
N PRO A 70 11.08 2.29 -14.90
CA PRO A 70 11.42 3.18 -13.81
C PRO A 70 10.51 2.92 -12.59
N ASN A 71 11.13 2.74 -11.42
CA ASN A 71 10.43 2.47 -10.17
C ASN A 71 9.85 3.75 -9.55
N TYR A 72 8.93 4.40 -10.28
CA TYR A 72 8.30 5.62 -9.82
C TYR A 72 7.20 5.34 -8.80
N PHE A 73 7.01 6.29 -7.90
CA PHE A 73 5.84 6.31 -7.04
C PHE A 73 4.63 6.78 -7.84
N GLY A 74 3.58 5.96 -7.90
CA GLY A 74 2.34 6.30 -8.59
C GLY A 74 1.65 7.53 -8.00
N ALA A 75 0.78 8.16 -8.79
CA ALA A 75 0.06 9.38 -8.43
C ALA A 75 -0.67 9.30 -7.08
N GLN A 76 -1.16 8.10 -6.72
CA GLN A 76 -1.79 7.82 -5.43
C GLN A 76 -0.93 8.24 -4.22
N ARG A 77 0.41 8.19 -4.34
CA ARG A 77 1.34 8.57 -3.27
C ARG A 77 1.19 10.05 -2.87
N PHE A 78 0.76 10.90 -3.79
CA PHE A 78 0.60 12.34 -3.57
C PHE A 78 -0.82 12.72 -3.08
N GLY A 79 -1.68 11.74 -2.80
CA GLY A 79 -3.06 11.95 -2.35
C GLY A 79 -4.01 12.32 -3.48
N ILE A 80 -5.32 12.34 -3.19
CA ILE A 80 -6.35 12.71 -4.16
C ILE A 80 -6.06 14.15 -4.62
N GLY A 81 -5.94 14.34 -5.93
CA GLY A 81 -5.61 15.64 -6.54
C GLY A 81 -4.25 16.24 -6.13
N GLY A 82 -3.32 15.44 -5.58
CA GLY A 82 -2.02 15.95 -5.10
C GLY A 82 -2.05 16.64 -3.73
N SER A 83 -3.15 16.47 -2.98
CA SER A 83 -3.38 17.10 -1.67
C SER A 83 -2.26 16.88 -0.65
N ASN A 84 -1.63 15.69 -0.63
CA ASN A 84 -0.53 15.42 0.31
C ASN A 84 0.71 16.22 -0.02
N LEU A 85 1.01 16.41 -1.31
CA LEU A 85 2.15 17.20 -1.74
C LEU A 85 1.94 18.69 -1.48
N GLN A 86 0.74 19.20 -1.79
CA GLN A 86 0.37 20.60 -1.49
C GLN A 86 0.39 20.88 0.02
N GLY A 87 -0.13 19.93 0.82
CA GLY A 87 -0.06 20.00 2.28
C GLY A 87 1.37 20.05 2.79
N ALA A 88 2.25 19.20 2.25
CA ALA A 88 3.67 19.20 2.58
C ALA A 88 4.37 20.52 2.24
N LEU A 89 4.08 21.09 1.06
CA LEU A 89 4.65 22.38 0.64
C LEU A 89 4.19 23.54 1.52
N ARG A 90 2.89 23.61 1.82
CA ARG A 90 2.34 24.63 2.74
C ARG A 90 2.97 24.51 4.13
N TRP A 91 3.11 23.28 4.62
CA TRP A 91 3.74 23.04 5.92
C TRP A 91 5.20 23.48 5.92
N ALA A 92 5.97 23.16 4.87
CA ALA A 92 7.37 23.58 4.76
C ALA A 92 7.57 25.11 4.71
N GLN A 93 6.54 25.87 4.32
CA GLN A 93 6.54 27.33 4.29
C GLN A 93 6.00 27.96 5.58
N SER A 94 5.58 27.15 6.56
CA SER A 94 4.99 27.60 7.81
C SER A 94 5.81 27.12 9.02
N ASP A 95 5.93 27.94 10.06
CA ASP A 95 6.55 27.54 11.34
C ASP A 95 5.58 26.75 12.25
N ALA A 96 4.41 26.38 11.75
CA ALA A 96 3.37 25.74 12.54
C ALA A 96 3.59 24.21 12.63
N PRO A 97 3.50 23.61 13.84
CA PRO A 97 3.61 22.17 13.98
C PRO A 97 2.33 21.46 13.51
N VAL A 98 2.48 20.40 12.71
CA VAL A 98 1.36 19.52 12.34
C VAL A 98 1.07 18.56 13.50
N ARG A 99 -0.05 18.78 14.19
CA ARG A 99 -0.49 17.97 15.35
C ARG A 99 -0.95 16.56 14.95
N ASP A 100 -1.55 16.41 13.78
CA ASP A 100 -2.05 15.13 13.30
C ASP A 100 -0.89 14.27 12.76
N ARG A 101 -0.59 13.19 13.48
CA ARG A 101 0.50 12.26 13.14
C ARG A 101 0.31 11.59 11.79
N ASN A 102 -0.92 11.25 11.40
CA ASN A 102 -1.19 10.56 10.14
C ASN A 102 -0.98 11.52 8.97
N LYS A 103 -1.55 12.74 9.05
CA LYS A 103 -1.34 13.78 8.03
C LYS A 103 0.13 14.13 7.88
N ARG A 104 0.85 14.28 8.99
CA ARG A 104 2.30 14.50 8.99
C ARG A 104 3.04 13.39 8.26
N SER A 105 2.71 12.11 8.54
CA SER A 105 3.33 10.97 7.86
C SER A 105 3.07 10.96 6.35
N PHE A 106 1.85 11.27 5.91
CA PHE A 106 1.51 11.36 4.49
C PHE A 106 2.26 12.49 3.77
N TRP A 107 2.31 13.67 4.38
CA TRP A 107 3.00 14.85 3.81
C TRP A 107 4.51 14.62 3.70
N LEU A 108 5.14 14.08 4.75
CA LEU A 108 6.56 13.72 4.72
C LEU A 108 6.85 12.67 3.63
N SER A 109 5.99 11.64 3.52
CA SER A 109 6.16 10.63 2.47
C SER A 109 6.04 11.24 1.07
N ALA A 110 5.10 12.16 0.85
CA ALA A 110 4.92 12.81 -0.45
C ALA A 110 6.10 13.72 -0.81
N ALA A 111 6.62 14.50 0.15
CA ALA A 111 7.77 15.37 -0.05
C ALA A 111 9.06 14.60 -0.34
N ALA A 112 9.35 13.56 0.45
CA ALA A 112 10.55 12.74 0.26
C ALA A 112 10.57 12.09 -1.14
N VAL A 113 9.43 11.54 -1.56
CA VAL A 113 9.26 10.95 -2.89
C VAL A 113 9.38 11.99 -4.00
N ARG A 114 8.83 13.20 -3.82
CA ARG A 114 8.97 14.28 -4.80
C ARG A 114 10.43 14.65 -5.05
N CYS A 115 11.27 14.63 -4.02
CA CYS A 115 12.70 14.85 -4.18
C CYS A 115 13.37 13.71 -4.95
N LEU A 116 12.98 12.45 -4.73
CA LEU A 116 13.55 11.29 -5.43
C LEU A 116 13.25 11.24 -6.94
N ILE A 117 12.12 11.80 -7.38
CA ILE A 117 11.69 11.77 -8.79
C ILE A 117 12.21 12.99 -9.59
N ARG A 118 12.78 14.00 -8.92
CA ARG A 118 13.24 15.25 -9.56
C ARG A 118 14.73 15.25 -9.94
N TRP A 119 15.43 14.14 -9.71
CA TRP A 119 16.80 13.90 -10.15
C TRP A 119 16.84 12.88 -11.28
#